data_AF-A0A925CA14-F1
#
_entry.id   AF-A0A925CA14-F1
#
_cell.length_a   1.000
_cell.length_b   1.000
_cell.length_c   1.000
_cell.angle_alpha   90.00
_cell.angle_beta   90.00
_cell.angle_gamma   90.00
#
_symmetry.space_group_name_H-M   'P 1'
#
loop_
_entity.id
_entity.type
_entity.pdbx_description
1 polymer ?
#
loop_
_entity_poly.entity_id
_entity_poly.type
_entity_poly.pdbx_seq_one_letter_code
_entity_poly.pdbx_strand_id
1 'polypeptide(L)' 'MLAAAGWTVQDYRLMNLSEGRAQAVRKFPGKFGPADYMLYADGRAIGVVEAKPEGHTLTGVELQSK' A
#
# COMPACT_ATOMS: atom_id res chain seq x y z
N MET A 1 9.42 4.16 7.49
CA MET A 1 10.03 3.23 6.50
C MET A 1 9.33 1.87 6.59
N LEU A 2 8.55 1.46 5.59
CA LEU A 2 7.82 0.18 5.61
C LEU A 2 8.75 -1.03 5.70
N ALA A 3 9.90 -0.99 5.01
CA ALA A 3 10.92 -2.04 5.08
C ALA A 3 11.46 -2.24 6.52
N ALA A 4 11.66 -1.15 7.28
CA ALA A 4 12.10 -1.23 8.67
C ALA A 4 11.03 -1.83 9.60
N ALA A 5 9.76 -1.84 9.17
CA ALA A 5 8.65 -2.46 9.87
C ALA A 5 8.37 -3.91 9.40
N GLY A 6 9.28 -4.53 8.64
CA GLY A 6 9.18 -5.93 8.20
C GLY A 6 8.34 -6.15 6.93
N TRP A 7 8.04 -5.09 6.18
CA TRP A 7 7.29 -5.19 4.93
C TRP A 7 8.21 -5.37 3.72
N THR A 8 7.89 -6.33 2.87
CA THR A 8 8.52 -6.47 1.55
C THR A 8 7.92 -5.43 0.61
N VAL A 9 8.71 -4.44 0.19
CA VAL A 9 8.25 -3.40 -0.75
C VAL A 9 8.47 -3.87 -2.19
N GLN A 10 7.41 -3.93 -3.00
CA GLN A 10 7.46 -4.40 -4.39
C GLN A 10 6.78 -3.42 -5.35
N ASP A 11 7.22 -3.35 -6.61
CA ASP A 11 6.46 -2.66 -7.67
C ASP A 11 5.27 -3.52 -8.10
N TYR A 12 4.12 -2.88 -8.36
CA TYR A 12 2.92 -3.55 -8.89
C TYR A 12 3.21 -4.47 -10.09
N ARG A 13 4.10 -4.06 -11.00
CA ARG A 13 4.46 -4.84 -12.20
C ARG A 13 5.23 -6.12 -11.90
N LEU A 14 5.87 -6.20 -10.74
CA LEU A 14 6.71 -7.33 -10.32
C LEU A 14 6.14 -8.00 -9.07
N MET A 15 4.89 -7.72 -8.71
CA MET A 15 4.33 -8.14 -7.43
C MET A 15 4.22 -9.66 -7.35
N ASN A 16 4.71 -10.22 -6.23
CA ASN A 16 4.55 -11.60 -5.86
C ASN A 16 3.94 -11.67 -4.45
N LEU A 17 2.62 -11.89 -4.40
CA LEU A 17 1.87 -11.98 -3.14
C LEU A 17 2.14 -13.28 -2.36
N SER A 18 2.83 -14.25 -2.98
CA SER A 18 3.26 -15.48 -2.33
C SER A 18 4.61 -15.34 -1.61
N GLU A 19 5.31 -14.22 -1.79
CA GLU A 19 6.66 -13.98 -1.25
C GLU A 19 6.62 -13.42 0.19
N GLY A 20 5.97 -14.13 1.10
CA GLY A 20 5.97 -13.81 2.53
C GLY A 20 4.65 -13.28 3.08
N ARG A 21 4.66 -12.92 4.37
CA ARG A 21 3.45 -12.59 5.15
C ARG A 21 3.00 -11.14 5.04
N ALA A 22 3.85 -10.20 4.63
CA ALA A 22 3.55 -8.76 4.64
C ALA A 22 4.19 -8.04 3.45
N GLN A 23 3.38 -7.65 2.46
CA GLN A 23 3.83 -7.06 1.20
C GLN A 23 3.25 -5.65 1.01
N ALA A 24 4.10 -4.68 0.71
CA ALA A 24 3.71 -3.32 0.36
C ALA A 24 3.95 -3.09 -1.14
N VAL A 25 2.88 -3.03 -1.93
CA VAL A 25 2.94 -2.93 -3.39
C VAL A 25 2.78 -1.48 -3.82
N ARG A 26 3.84 -0.88 -4.39
CA ARG A 26 3.82 0.52 -4.86
C ARG A 26 3.26 0.68 -6.26
N LYS A 27 2.78 1.88 -6.58
CA LYS A 27 2.20 2.27 -7.89
C LYS A 27 1.03 1.37 -8.28
N PHE A 28 0.16 1.07 -7.32
CA PHE A 28 -0.95 0.16 -7.53
C PHE A 28 -2.06 0.90 -8.31
N PRO A 29 -2.54 0.41 -9.47
CA PRO A 29 -3.59 1.08 -10.22
C PRO A 29 -4.91 0.98 -9.46
N GLY A 30 -5.37 2.09 -8.89
CA GLY A 30 -6.66 2.19 -8.20
C GLY A 30 -7.75 2.81 -9.06
N LYS A 31 -9.02 2.55 -8.71
CA LYS A 31 -10.21 3.07 -9.41
C LYS A 31 -10.31 4.60 -9.37
N PHE A 32 -9.69 5.24 -8.39
CA PHE A 32 -9.73 6.70 -8.17
C PHE A 32 -8.36 7.38 -8.35
N GLY A 33 -7.35 6.65 -8.82
CA GLY A 33 -5.97 7.11 -8.91
C GLY A 33 -4.98 6.02 -8.46
N PRO A 34 -3.70 6.12 -8.83
CA PRO A 34 -2.69 5.19 -8.34
C PRO A 34 -2.49 5.39 -6.84
N ALA A 35 -2.63 4.32 -6.06
CA ALA A 35 -2.26 4.32 -4.66
C ALA A 35 -0.74 4.23 -4.51
N ASP A 36 -0.18 4.96 -3.53
CA ASP A 36 1.26 4.93 -3.27
C ASP A 36 1.73 3.55 -2.79
N TYR A 37 0.97 2.92 -1.88
CA TYR A 37 1.17 1.53 -1.49
C TYR A 37 -0.16 0.80 -1.22
N MET A 38 -0.32 -0.38 -1.80
CA MET A 38 -1.32 -1.37 -1.39
C MET A 38 -0.67 -2.38 -0.44
N LEU A 39 -1.25 -2.57 0.75
CA LEU A 39 -0.74 -3.49 1.75
C LEU A 39 -1.45 -4.84 1.66
N TYR A 40 -0.67 -5.91 1.60
CA TYR A 40 -1.15 -7.28 1.66
C TYR A 40 -0.57 -8.00 2.88
N ALA A 41 -1.42 -8.70 3.63
CA ALA A 41 -0.99 -9.64 4.68
C ALA A 41 -1.54 -11.03 4.38
N ASP A 42 -0.67 -12.04 4.44
CA ASP A 42 -1.00 -13.45 4.10
C ASP A 42 -1.77 -13.56 2.75
N GLY A 43 -1.32 -12.81 1.75
CA GLY A 43 -1.92 -12.77 0.41
C GLY A 43 -3.25 -12.02 0.29
N ARG A 44 -3.74 -11.39 1.36
CA ARG A 44 -5.00 -10.61 1.36
C ARG A 44 -4.73 -9.12 1.46
N ALA A 45 -5.42 -8.32 0.65
CA ALA A 45 -5.35 -6.87 0.76
C ALA A 45 -5.93 -6.42 2.12
N ILE A 46 -5.16 -5.65 2.89
CA ILE A 46 -5.56 -5.17 4.22
C ILE A 46 -5.74 -3.65 4.31
N GLY A 47 -5.26 -2.91 3.31
CA GLY A 47 -5.41 -1.46 3.28
C GLY A 47 -4.51 -0.78 2.27
N VAL A 48 -4.66 0.53 2.19
CA VAL A 48 -3.90 1.41 1.31
C VAL A 48 -3.16 2.45 2.15
N VAL A 49 -1.96 2.81 1.72
CA VAL A 49 -1.20 3.93 2.28
C VAL A 49 -0.99 4.95 1.16
N GLU A 50 -1.53 6.14 1.36
CA GLU A 50 -1.32 7.31 0.52
C GLU A 50 -0.13 8.10 1.07
N ALA A 51 0.91 8.30 0.27
CA ALA A 51 2.07 9.09 0.65
C ALA A 51 1.77 10.56 0.33
N LYS A 52 1.61 11.39 1.37
CA LYS A 52 1.57 12.84 1.18
C LYS A 52 2.99 13.41 1.19
N PRO A 53 3.30 14.42 0.35
CA PRO A 53 4.56 15.13 0.42
C PRO A 53 4.73 15.81 1.78
N GLU A 54 5.98 15.92 2.21
CA GLU A 54 6.38 16.51 3.49
C GLU A 54 5.82 17.94 3.59
N GLY A 55 4.96 18.21 4.58
CA GLY A 55 4.37 19.55 4.81
C GLY A 55 2.88 19.73 4.48
N HIS A 56 2.14 18.67 4.10
CA HIS A 56 0.67 18.75 3.92
C HIS A 56 -0.10 17.93 4.97
N THR A 57 -1.09 18.55 5.61
CA THR A 57 -1.93 17.93 6.65
C THR A 57 -2.78 16.78 6.10
N LEU A 58 -2.87 15.70 6.86
CA LEU A 58 -3.69 14.52 6.58
C LEU A 58 -5.20 14.82 6.79
N THR A 59 -5.80 15.68 5.98
CA THR A 59 -7.26 15.69 5.83
C THR A 59 -7.65 14.59 4.85
N GLY A 60 -8.54 13.69 5.28
CA GLY A 60 -9.11 12.62 4.46
C GLY A 60 -8.90 11.23 5.03
N VAL A 61 -9.53 10.92 6.16
CA VAL A 61 -9.92 9.52 6.42
C VAL A 61 -11.16 9.28 5.58
N GLU A 62 -11.00 8.76 4.38
CA GLU A 62 -12.13 8.27 3.60
C GLU A 62 -12.46 6.86 4.10
N LEU A 63 -13.71 6.68 4.52
CA LEU A 63 -14.26 5.39 4.92
C LEU A 63 -14.23 4.46 3.71
N GLN A 64 -13.35 3.46 3.72
CA GLN A 64 -13.40 2.40 2.73
C GLN A 64 -14.59 1.49 3.06
N SER A 65 -15.64 1.59 2.24
CA SER A 65 -16.87 0.80 2.37
C SER A 65 -16.61 -0.71 2.33
N LYS A 66 -17.42 -1.41 3.11
CA LYS A 66 -17.48 -2.87 3.29
C LYS A 66 -17.81 -3.63 2.02
#